data_AF-A0A7D5R809-F1
#
_entry.id   AF-A0A7D5R809-F1
#
_cell.length_a   1.000
_cell.length_b   1.000
_cell.length_c   1.000
_cell.angle_alpha   90.00
_cell.angle_beta   90.00
_cell.angle_gamma   90.00
#
_symmetry.space_group_name_H-M   'P 1'
#
loop_
_entity.id
_entity.type
_entity.pdbx_description
1 polymer ?
#
loop_
_entity_poly.entity_id
_entity_poly.type
_entity_poly.pdbx_seq_one_letter_code
_entity_poly.pdbx_strand_id
1 'polypeptide(L)' 'MIIYMVILYAIIGAVTTIGAILLRYYLAERKKTPRNDKFCYNCNQNFPNNYNLCPKCGMKFGS' A
#
# COMPACT_ATOMS: atom_id res chain seq x y z
N MET A 1 -12.81 17.83 -38.57
CA MET A 1 -12.24 16.47 -38.34
C MET A 1 -10.84 16.51 -37.74
N ILE A 2 -9.89 17.28 -38.29
CA ILE A 2 -8.51 17.40 -37.77
C ILE A 2 -8.46 17.98 -36.34
N ILE A 3 -9.18 19.07 -36.09
CA ILE A 3 -9.24 19.72 -34.75
C ILE A 3 -9.71 18.73 -33.67
N TYR A 4 -10.68 17.87 -33.99
CA TYR A 4 -11.19 16.87 -33.08
C TYR A 4 -10.13 15.82 -32.72
N MET A 5 -9.36 15.35 -33.71
CA MET A 5 -8.24 14.43 -33.48
C MET A 5 -7.16 15.06 -32.60
N VAL A 6 -6.82 16.34 -32.83
CA VAL A 6 -5.84 17.06 -32.01
C VAL A 6 -6.28 17.16 -30.55
N ILE A 7 -7.54 17.54 -30.32
CA ILE A 7 -8.12 17.63 -28.97
C ILE A 7 -8.13 16.24 -28.31
N LEU A 8 -8.52 15.20 -29.04
CA LEU A 8 -8.53 13.83 -28.55
C LEU A 8 -7.14 13.38 -28.07
N TYR A 9 -6.10 13.60 -28.87
CA TYR A 9 -4.74 13.23 -28.50
C TYR A 9 -4.22 14.03 -27.30
N ALA A 10 -4.55 15.32 -27.20
CA ALA A 10 -4.19 16.14 -26.05
C ALA A 10 -4.81 15.61 -24.75
N ILE A 11 -6.08 15.21 -24.79
CA ILE A 11 -6.78 14.63 -23.62
C ILE A 11 -6.16 13.28 -23.24
N ILE A 12 -5.90 12.40 -24.21
CA ILE A 12 -5.27 11.09 -23.94
C ILE A 12 -3.87 11.28 -23.31
N GLY A 13 -3.07 12.21 -23.81
CA GLY A 13 -1.78 12.54 -23.23
C GLY A 13 -1.88 13.05 -21.78
N ALA A 14 -2.84 13.92 -21.49
CA ALA A 14 -3.09 14.39 -20.13
C ALA A 14 -3.54 13.27 -19.19
N VAL A 15 -4.46 12.41 -19.62
CA VAL A 15 -4.97 11.30 -18.79
C VAL A 15 -3.88 10.27 -18.51
N THR A 16 -3.08 9.91 -19.51
CA THR A 16 -2.00 8.92 -19.35
C THR A 16 -0.89 9.43 -18.41
N THR A 17 -0.53 10.71 -18.49
CA THR A 17 0.46 11.32 -17.59
C THR A 17 -0.06 11.42 -16.15
N ILE A 18 -1.28 11.90 -15.94
CA ILE A 18 -1.91 11.95 -14.61
C ILE A 18 -2.03 10.55 -14.00
N GLY A 19 -2.47 9.56 -14.79
CA GLY A 19 -2.58 8.17 -14.35
C GLY A 19 -1.23 7.58 -13.90
N ALA A 20 -0.15 7.86 -14.64
CA ALA A 20 1.19 7.41 -14.26
C ALA A 20 1.67 8.05 -12.94
N ILE A 21 1.40 9.34 -12.73
CA ILE A 21 1.73 10.06 -11.49
C ILE A 21 0.96 9.47 -10.30
N LEU A 22 -0.36 9.29 -10.46
CA LEU A 22 -1.20 8.69 -9.42
C LEU A 22 -0.78 7.27 -9.06
N LEU A 23 -0.43 6.46 -10.06
CA LEU A 23 0.07 5.10 -9.83
C LEU A 23 1.36 5.11 -9.01
N ARG A 24 2.32 5.98 -9.35
CA ARG A 24 3.57 6.14 -8.58
C ARG A 24 3.30 6.58 -7.15
N TYR A 25 2.38 7.53 -6.97
CA TYR A 25 1.96 7.99 -5.66
C TYR A 25 1.34 6.85 -4.82
N TYR A 26 0.40 6.09 -5.38
CA TYR A 26 -0.24 4.96 -4.72
C TYR A 26 0.76 3.86 -4.30
N LEU A 27 1.72 3.55 -5.17
CA LEU A 27 2.78 2.59 -4.85
C LEU A 27 3.72 3.09 -3.75
N ALA A 28 3.96 4.41 -3.66
CA ALA A 28 4.74 4.99 -2.58
C ALA A 28 4.00 4.88 -1.23
N GLU A 29 2.68 5.05 -1.21
CA GLU A 29 1.87 4.88 0.00
C GLU A 29 1.84 3.42 0.49
N ARG A 30 1.76 2.43 -0.42
CA ARG A 30 1.84 1.00 -0.07
C ARG A 30 3.11 0.63 0.70
N LYS A 31 4.24 1.32 0.48
CA LYS A 31 5.48 1.07 1.23
C LYS A 31 5.44 1.58 2.66
N LYS A 32 4.56 2.54 2.98
CA LYS A 32 4.43 3.13 4.32
C LYS A 32 3.57 2.32 5.27
N THR A 33 2.92 1.24 4.81
CA THR A 33 2.37 0.24 5.71
C THR A 33 3.47 -0.76 5.99
N PRO A 34 4.34 -0.56 7.02
CA PRO A 34 5.23 -1.62 7.41
C PRO A 34 4.32 -2.80 7.75
N ARG A 35 4.53 -3.93 7.08
CA ARG A 35 4.08 -5.23 7.60
C ARG A 35 4.92 -5.46 8.85
N ASN A 36 4.52 -4.75 9.90
CA ASN A 36 5.08 -4.84 11.21
C ASN A 36 4.17 -5.82 11.90
N ASP A 37 4.27 -7.07 11.48
CA ASP A 37 3.58 -8.18 12.10
C ASP A 37 4.57 -8.83 13.08
N LYS A 38 4.18 -8.87 14.34
CA LYS A 38 4.94 -9.57 15.37
C LYS A 38 4.50 -11.03 15.36
N PHE A 39 5.46 -11.94 15.25
CA PHE A 39 5.22 -13.37 15.36
C PHE A 39 5.15 -13.79 16.84
N CYS A 40 4.10 -14.52 17.23
CA CYS A 40 4.00 -15.13 18.55
C CYS A 40 4.39 -16.61 18.49
N TYR A 41 5.52 -16.98 19.10
CA TYR A 41 6.02 -18.37 19.16
C TYR A 41 5.17 -19.32 20.01
N ASN A 42 4.32 -18.79 20.90
CA ASN A 42 3.43 -19.63 21.71
C ASN A 42 2.12 -19.97 20.97
N CYS A 43 1.63 -19.05 20.12
CA CYS A 43 0.39 -19.25 19.35
C CYS A 43 0.63 -19.61 17.89
N ASN A 44 1.89 -19.62 17.43
CA ASN A 44 2.33 -19.74 16.03
C ASN A 44 1.52 -18.89 15.04
N GLN A 45 1.23 -17.64 15.43
CA GLN A 45 0.40 -16.73 14.65
C GLN A 45 1.07 -15.35 14.54
N ASN A 46 0.86 -14.70 13.40
CA ASN A 46 1.27 -13.32 13.15
C ASN A 46 0.16 -12.37 13.61
N PHE A 47 0.55 -11.36 14.37
CA PHE A 47 -0.35 -10.31 14.85
C PHE A 47 0.19 -8.95 14.42
N PRO A 48 -0.67 -7.95 14.18
CA PRO A 48 -0.21 -6.60 13.89
C PRO A 48 0.57 -6.04 15.09
N ASN A 49 1.65 -5.26 14.85
CA ASN A 49 2.55 -4.70 15.87
C ASN A 49 1.84 -3.71 16.82
N ASN A 50 0.58 -3.34 16.55
CA ASN A 50 -0.25 -2.55 17.47
C ASN A 50 -0.39 -3.19 18.87
N TYR A 51 -0.06 -4.47 19.03
CA TYR A 51 -0.07 -5.15 20.31
C TYR A 51 1.35 -5.28 20.91
N ASN A 52 1.52 -4.88 22.17
CA ASN A 52 2.75 -5.11 22.94
C ASN A 52 2.86 -6.55 23.48
N LEU A 53 1.71 -7.19 23.70
CA LEU A 53 1.57 -8.55 24.20
C LEU A 53 0.61 -9.30 23.27
N CYS A 54 0.78 -10.62 23.13
CA CYS A 54 -0.11 -11.44 22.33
C CYS A 54 -1.52 -11.44 22.94
N PRO A 55 -2.59 -11.05 22.21
CA PRO A 55 -3.95 -10.99 22.76
C PRO A 55 -4.52 -12.37 23.09
N LYS A 56 -3.92 -13.47 22.60
CA LYS A 56 -4.35 -14.83 22.88
C LYS A 56 -3.68 -15.45 24.11
N CYS A 57 -2.37 -15.24 24.28
CA CYS A 57 -1.61 -15.91 25.34
C CYS A 57 -0.97 -14.96 26.35
N GLY A 58 -1.06 -13.64 26.14
CA GLY A 58 -0.49 -12.64 27.04
C GLY A 58 1.04 -12.55 27.04
N MET A 59 1.75 -13.35 26.24
CA MET A 59 3.22 -13.31 26.16
C MET A 59 3.74 -12.17 25.28
N LYS A 60 4.97 -11.74 25.53
CA LYS A 60 5.68 -10.82 24.64
C LYS A 60 6.01 -11.51 23.33
N PHE A 61 5.98 -10.74 22.25
CA PHE A 61 6.46 -11.22 20.96
C PHE A 61 7.99 -11.18 20.94
N GLY A 62 8.64 -12.27 20.53
CA GLY A 62 10.10 -12.31 20.35
C GLY A 62 10.95 -12.63 21.58
N SER A 63 10.43 -13.33 22.58
CA SER A 63 11.24 -13.91 23.67
C SER A 63 10.69 -15.26 24.08
#